data_AF-A0A2V9PD97-F1
#
_entry.id   AF-A0A2V9PD97-F1
#
_cell.length_a   1.000
_cell.length_b   1.000
_cell.length_c   1.000
_cell.angle_alpha   90.00
_cell.angle_beta   90.00
_cell.angle_gamma   90.00
#
_symmetry.space_group_name_H-M   'P 1'
#
loop_
_entity.id
_entity.type
_entity.pdbx_description
1 polymer ?
#
loop_
_entity_poly.entity_id
_entity_poly.type
_entity_poly.pdbx_seq_one_letter_code
_entity_poly.pdbx_strand_id
1 'polypeptide(L)'
;DMDIAATCTVTYIDPQHLLACGHPLLQFGMINLPMTKAEVLATLPSPLNAFKIVNATETVGSFVQDRHTGILGEFGRKPEMIPVTLTIHGGTTAKTFHYEVLNNARLSPVAISTTVFNALHGVNEYGDQTTYAMRGDISVEGFPEVKLQDMFSSADGMQPAAMLAAASIGGSFGRIYDNPYSTPDITGLNLDFEVSNDRRWAKLESARTDVNEARPGDEITVEVLLRPYRGEAVIEHVPVRIPTSASKGSTLRILVSDGDMLDRLRRGPSAAQKLDLASTIGVLNKQHVNNRVYVSVLNEDPEAMVADKVMPALPLSVMNVMDGMRGPEDMTILGQSSVSETATAPLDFVVSGAQLLPITIK
;
A
#
# COMPACT_ATOMS: atom_id res chain seq x y z
N ASP A 1 -0.11 15.86 20.15
CA ASP A 1 -1.46 15.90 19.56
C ASP A 1 -1.44 16.60 18.21
N MET A 2 -2.27 16.12 17.29
CA MET A 2 -2.39 16.63 15.94
C MET A 2 -3.86 16.64 15.59
N ASP A 3 -4.39 17.83 15.30
CA ASP A 3 -5.76 18.01 14.85
C ASP A 3 -5.75 18.57 13.42
N ILE A 4 -6.55 17.96 12.55
CA ILE A 4 -6.86 18.52 11.22
C ILE A 4 -8.34 18.88 11.24
N ALA A 5 -8.65 20.17 11.23
CA ALA A 5 -10.01 20.68 11.23
C ALA A 5 -10.22 21.69 10.10
N ALA A 6 -11.43 21.70 9.56
CA ALA A 6 -11.92 22.75 8.68
C ALA A 6 -12.98 23.57 9.42
N THR A 7 -13.02 24.88 9.18
CA THR A 7 -14.01 25.76 9.80
C THR A 7 -14.86 26.45 8.76
N CYS A 8 -16.16 26.52 9.03
CA CYS A 8 -17.13 27.28 8.26
C CYS A 8 -18.01 28.14 9.16
N THR A 9 -18.62 29.14 8.55
CA THR A 9 -19.65 29.96 9.23
C THR A 9 -20.97 29.20 9.27
N VAL A 10 -21.61 29.21 10.44
CA VAL A 10 -22.98 28.71 10.63
C VAL A 10 -23.96 29.72 10.03
N THR A 11 -24.85 29.24 9.16
CA THR A 11 -25.88 30.05 8.48
C THR A 11 -27.24 29.93 9.16
N TYR A 12 -27.55 28.75 9.69
CA TYR A 12 -28.80 28.46 10.38
C TYR A 12 -28.57 27.42 11.47
N ILE A 13 -29.31 27.53 12.57
CA ILE A 13 -29.26 26.58 13.69
C ILE A 13 -30.65 26.45 14.30
N ASP A 14 -31.04 25.22 14.59
CA ASP A 14 -32.20 24.86 15.39
C ASP A 14 -31.80 23.83 16.48
N PRO A 15 -32.71 23.34 17.33
CA PRO A 15 -32.37 22.40 18.40
C PRO A 15 -31.76 21.06 17.95
N GLN A 16 -31.94 20.66 16.69
CA GLN A 16 -31.55 19.36 16.14
C GLN A 16 -30.50 19.48 15.03
N HIS A 17 -30.52 20.58 14.27
CA HIS A 17 -29.73 20.72 13.04
C HIS A 17 -28.96 22.04 12.97
N LEU A 18 -27.90 22.03 12.15
CA LEU A 18 -27.24 23.26 11.71
C LEU A 18 -26.90 23.21 10.23
N LEU A 19 -26.98 24.36 9.56
CA LEU A 19 -26.51 24.56 8.18
C LEU A 19 -25.28 25.47 8.18
N ALA A 20 -24.26 25.11 7.41
CA ALA A 20 -23.02 25.87 7.34
C ALA A 20 -22.41 25.95 5.93
N CYS A 21 -21.34 26.73 5.81
CA CYS A 21 -20.50 26.97 4.64
C CYS A 21 -21.14 27.76 3.48
N GLY A 22 -22.45 27.72 3.22
CA GLY A 22 -23.05 28.42 2.05
C GLY A 22 -22.46 28.00 0.68
N HIS A 23 -21.62 26.97 0.67
CA HIS A 23 -20.91 26.34 -0.43
C HIS A 23 -20.55 24.91 0.04
N PRO A 24 -20.24 23.96 -0.85
CA PRO A 24 -19.78 22.65 -0.42
C PRO A 24 -18.41 22.77 0.26
N LEU A 25 -18.12 21.92 1.24
CA LEU A 25 -16.75 21.79 1.74
C LEU A 25 -15.91 21.03 0.70
N LEU A 26 -16.38 19.86 0.29
CA LEU A 26 -15.76 18.99 -0.72
C LEU A 26 -16.78 18.40 -1.72
N GLN A 27 -18.07 18.64 -1.49
CA GLN A 27 -19.19 18.19 -2.30
C GLN A 27 -19.33 16.65 -2.36
N PHE A 28 -19.05 15.96 -1.26
CA PHE A 28 -19.09 14.49 -1.19
C PHE A 28 -20.50 13.91 -1.10
N GLY A 29 -21.51 14.74 -0.90
CA GLY A 29 -22.89 14.28 -0.78
C GLY A 29 -23.19 13.80 0.63
N MET A 30 -23.48 12.51 0.81
CA MET A 30 -23.66 11.97 2.16
C MET A 30 -22.29 11.80 2.82
N ILE A 31 -22.16 12.28 4.05
CA ILE A 31 -20.91 12.25 4.80
C ILE A 31 -21.17 11.86 6.26
N ASN A 32 -20.12 11.49 6.98
CA ASN A 32 -20.14 11.30 8.43
C ASN A 32 -18.87 11.92 9.00
N LEU A 33 -18.87 13.24 9.20
CA LEU A 33 -17.70 13.99 9.67
C LEU A 33 -17.96 14.56 11.07
N PRO A 34 -16.96 14.58 11.96
CA PRO A 34 -17.11 15.15 13.29
C PRO A 34 -17.47 16.64 13.19
N MET A 35 -18.52 17.02 13.89
CA MET A 35 -18.95 18.40 14.01
C MET A 35 -18.55 18.92 15.38
N THR A 36 -17.52 19.76 15.43
CA THR A 36 -16.99 20.31 16.68
C THR A 36 -17.39 21.78 16.83
N LYS A 37 -17.31 22.29 18.06
CA LYS A 37 -17.19 23.73 18.26
C LYS A 37 -15.80 24.21 17.81
N ALA A 38 -15.69 25.52 17.58
CA ALA A 38 -14.45 26.15 17.18
C ALA A 38 -14.24 27.45 17.95
N GLU A 39 -13.04 27.65 18.49
CA GLU A 39 -12.59 28.90 19.08
C GLU A 39 -11.70 29.65 18.08
N VAL A 40 -12.07 30.87 17.73
CA VAL A 40 -11.27 31.71 16.82
C VAL A 40 -10.23 32.48 17.64
N LEU A 41 -8.96 32.10 17.50
CA LEU A 41 -7.85 32.72 18.21
C LEU A 41 -7.42 34.03 17.56
N ALA A 42 -7.34 34.03 16.23
CA ALA A 42 -6.95 35.20 15.46
C ALA A 42 -7.54 35.15 14.04
N THR A 43 -7.68 36.31 13.43
CA THR A 43 -7.92 36.42 11.99
C THR A 43 -6.68 37.03 11.36
N LEU A 44 -6.09 36.35 10.37
CA LEU A 44 -4.98 36.90 9.60
C LEU A 44 -5.55 37.59 8.36
N PRO A 45 -5.61 38.93 8.33
CA PRO A 45 -6.07 39.65 7.17
C PRO A 45 -5.01 39.57 6.07
N SER A 46 -5.42 39.22 4.86
CA SER A 46 -4.55 39.25 3.69
C SER A 46 -5.39 39.50 2.44
N PRO A 47 -4.95 40.38 1.53
CA PRO A 47 -5.64 40.60 0.26
C PRO A 47 -5.50 39.39 -0.69
N LEU A 48 -4.56 38.49 -0.46
CA LEU A 48 -4.34 37.29 -1.27
C LEU A 48 -5.04 36.05 -0.70
N ASN A 49 -5.03 35.88 0.63
CA ASN A 49 -5.68 34.75 1.30
C ASN A 49 -5.90 35.04 2.80
N ALA A 50 -7.06 35.57 3.16
CA ALA A 50 -7.43 35.78 4.56
C ALA A 50 -7.94 34.47 5.19
N PHE A 51 -7.47 34.13 6.38
CA PHE A 51 -7.93 32.95 7.10
C PHE A 51 -8.01 33.19 8.61
N LYS A 52 -8.73 32.30 9.30
CA LYS A 52 -8.83 32.28 10.77
C LYS A 52 -7.89 31.21 11.32
N ILE A 53 -7.21 31.54 12.41
CA ILE A 53 -6.49 30.58 13.24
C ILE A 53 -7.47 30.13 14.32
N VAL A 54 -7.72 28.83 14.38
CA VAL A 54 -8.83 28.26 15.13
C VAL A 54 -8.40 27.02 15.88
N ASN A 55 -8.96 26.81 17.07
CA ASN A 55 -8.91 25.53 17.77
C ASN A 55 -10.24 24.81 17.58
N ALA A 56 -10.19 23.54 17.19
CA ALA A 56 -11.34 22.65 17.35
C ALA A 56 -11.46 22.27 18.83
N THR A 57 -12.68 22.25 19.35
CA THR A 57 -12.94 21.88 20.75
C THR A 57 -13.83 20.63 20.80
N GLU A 58 -14.83 20.59 21.67
CA GLU A 58 -15.68 19.43 21.83
C GLU A 58 -16.52 19.10 20.58
N THR A 59 -16.65 17.81 20.30
CA THR A 59 -17.58 17.27 19.31
C THR A 59 -19.02 17.40 19.82
N VAL A 60 -19.86 18.09 19.05
CA VAL A 60 -21.28 18.36 19.37
C VAL A 60 -22.26 17.58 18.48
N GLY A 61 -21.76 16.89 17.46
CA GLY A 61 -22.56 16.04 16.59
C GLY A 61 -21.79 15.61 15.36
N SER A 62 -22.50 15.44 14.23
CA SER A 62 -21.90 15.04 12.96
C SER A 62 -22.46 15.82 11.78
N PHE A 63 -21.61 16.15 10.81
CA PHE A 63 -22.06 16.57 9.49
C PHE A 63 -22.49 15.36 8.68
N VAL A 64 -23.70 15.43 8.13
CA VAL A 64 -24.39 14.32 7.42
C VAL A 64 -24.59 14.59 5.93
N GLN A 65 -24.52 15.85 5.51
CA GLN A 65 -24.55 16.24 4.09
C GLN A 65 -23.51 17.30 3.77
N ASP A 66 -22.91 17.17 2.60
CA ASP A 66 -22.05 18.16 1.96
C ASP A 66 -22.46 18.31 0.48
N ARG A 67 -23.25 19.35 0.21
CA ARG A 67 -23.91 19.59 -1.09
C ARG A 67 -23.54 20.97 -1.63
N HIS A 68 -23.92 21.22 -2.87
CA HIS A 68 -23.55 22.42 -3.61
C HIS A 68 -23.86 23.76 -2.90
N THR A 69 -24.86 23.81 -2.02
CA THR A 69 -25.27 25.06 -1.35
C THR A 69 -24.86 25.14 0.12
N GLY A 70 -24.15 24.14 0.65
CA GLY A 70 -23.76 24.10 2.04
C GLY A 70 -23.67 22.69 2.61
N ILE A 71 -23.41 22.64 3.92
CA ILE A 71 -23.32 21.41 4.70
C ILE A 71 -24.42 21.37 5.77
N LEU A 72 -24.96 20.18 6.04
CA LEU A 72 -25.96 19.93 7.09
C LEU A 72 -25.32 19.10 8.20
N GLY A 73 -25.46 19.57 9.43
CA GLY A 73 -25.07 18.85 10.64
C GLY A 73 -26.26 18.51 11.53
N GLU A 74 -26.13 17.41 12.27
CA GLU A 74 -27.09 16.91 13.25
C GLU A 74 -26.41 16.90 14.63
N PHE A 75 -27.02 17.58 15.61
CA PHE A 75 -26.54 17.59 16.99
C PHE A 75 -26.75 16.23 17.66
N GLY A 76 -25.82 15.85 18.54
CA GLY A 76 -25.88 14.60 19.31
C GLY A 76 -25.62 13.32 18.50
N ARG A 77 -25.54 13.39 17.16
CA ARG A 77 -25.13 12.26 16.33
C ARG A 77 -23.63 12.00 16.49
N LYS A 78 -23.26 10.79 16.91
CA LYS A 78 -21.85 10.39 17.06
C LYS A 78 -21.23 10.10 15.68
N PRO A 79 -20.08 10.71 15.35
CA PRO A 79 -19.37 10.39 14.11
C PRO A 79 -18.70 9.02 14.21
N GLU A 80 -18.65 8.31 13.09
CA GLU A 80 -17.90 7.05 12.98
C GLU A 80 -16.47 7.37 12.55
N MET A 81 -15.56 7.31 13.51
CA MET A 81 -14.15 7.55 13.32
C MET A 81 -13.40 6.21 13.34
N ILE A 82 -12.34 6.13 12.53
CA ILE A 82 -11.42 5.00 12.49
C ILE A 82 -10.40 5.18 13.62
N PRO A 83 -10.38 4.29 14.62
CA PRO A 83 -9.33 4.31 15.64
C PRO A 83 -8.00 3.87 15.02
N VAL A 84 -6.95 4.63 15.28
CA VAL A 84 -5.59 4.35 14.82
C VAL A 84 -4.67 4.26 16.03
N THR A 85 -3.99 3.14 16.17
CA THR A 85 -2.90 2.97 17.15
C THR A 85 -1.58 2.86 16.42
N LEU A 86 -0.65 3.76 16.76
CA LEU A 86 0.68 3.81 16.17
C LEU A 86 1.73 3.69 17.27
N THR A 87 2.53 2.64 17.24
CA THR A 87 3.65 2.42 18.16
C THR A 87 4.97 2.56 17.41
N ILE A 88 5.89 3.36 17.94
CA ILE A 88 7.22 3.61 17.37
C ILE A 88 8.28 3.24 18.40
N HIS A 89 9.12 2.28 18.03
CA HIS A 89 10.30 1.81 18.77
C HIS A 89 11.55 2.43 18.15
N GLY A 90 12.40 3.11 18.91
CA GLY A 90 13.55 3.79 18.30
C GLY A 90 14.40 4.67 19.22
N GLY A 91 14.15 4.62 20.53
CA GLY A 91 14.86 5.36 21.57
C GLY A 91 14.87 4.56 22.87
N THR A 92 15.08 5.20 24.02
CA THR A 92 15.08 4.53 25.33
C THR A 92 13.73 3.91 25.71
N THR A 93 12.63 4.44 25.17
CA THR A 93 11.27 3.95 25.40
C THR A 93 10.45 4.01 24.11
N ALA A 94 9.58 3.01 23.89
CA ALA A 94 8.59 3.05 22.82
C ALA A 94 7.60 4.21 23.03
N LYS A 95 7.18 4.86 21.94
CA LYS A 95 6.14 5.90 21.95
C LYS A 95 4.89 5.36 21.27
N THR A 96 3.76 5.39 21.95
CA THR A 96 2.46 5.00 21.40
C THR A 96 1.58 6.23 21.25
N PHE A 97 0.95 6.35 20.09
CA PHE A 97 0.01 7.40 19.74
C PHE A 97 -1.35 6.78 19.43
N HIS A 98 -2.40 7.44 19.90
CA HIS A 98 -3.78 7.09 19.59
C HIS A 98 -4.42 8.25 18.83
N TYR A 99 -4.95 7.96 17.65
CA TYR A 99 -5.65 8.93 16.81
C TYR A 99 -7.04 8.41 16.45
N GLU A 100 -7.92 9.35 16.11
CA GLU A 100 -9.21 9.07 15.48
C GLU A 100 -9.22 9.76 14.12
N VAL A 101 -9.41 9.00 13.05
CA VAL A 101 -9.43 9.52 11.68
C VAL A 101 -10.83 9.39 11.12
N LEU A 102 -11.36 10.45 10.51
CA LEU A 102 -12.67 10.44 9.86
C LEU A 102 -12.77 9.28 8.85
N ASN A 103 -13.92 8.62 8.76
CA ASN A 103 -14.18 7.52 7.82
C ASN A 103 -14.78 8.07 6.51
N ASN A 104 -13.94 8.34 5.52
CA ASN A 104 -14.32 8.85 4.21
C ASN A 104 -13.30 8.46 3.14
N ALA A 105 -13.78 7.84 2.06
CA ALA A 105 -12.95 7.32 0.97
C ALA A 105 -11.93 8.31 0.37
N ARG A 106 -12.21 9.61 0.37
CA ARG A 106 -11.34 10.63 -0.23
C ARG A 106 -10.41 11.30 0.77
N LEU A 107 -10.78 11.32 2.05
CA LEU A 107 -10.03 12.03 3.09
C LEU A 107 -9.22 11.10 3.98
N SER A 108 -9.73 9.92 4.34
CA SER A 108 -9.03 8.99 5.22
C SER A 108 -7.64 8.61 4.69
N PRO A 109 -7.44 8.27 3.39
CA PRO A 109 -6.10 7.94 2.89
C PRO A 109 -5.08 9.06 3.10
N VAL A 110 -5.50 10.32 2.88
CA VAL A 110 -4.64 11.51 3.03
C VAL A 110 -4.41 11.82 4.50
N ALA A 111 -5.45 11.76 5.33
CA ALA A 111 -5.37 11.99 6.76
C ALA A 111 -4.43 10.96 7.44
N ILE A 112 -4.59 9.67 7.15
CA ILE A 112 -3.71 8.60 7.65
C ILE A 112 -2.27 8.83 7.22
N SER A 113 -2.03 9.13 5.94
CA SER A 113 -0.67 9.42 5.44
C SER A 113 -0.05 10.59 6.20
N THR A 114 -0.81 11.66 6.41
CA THR A 114 -0.33 12.86 7.11
C THR A 114 -0.04 12.56 8.59
N THR A 115 -0.92 11.84 9.26
CA THR A 115 -0.76 11.45 10.67
C THR A 115 0.45 10.55 10.87
N VAL A 116 0.62 9.53 10.04
CA VAL A 116 1.78 8.63 10.10
C VAL A 116 3.07 9.40 9.81
N PHE A 117 3.07 10.23 8.76
CA PHE A 117 4.24 11.05 8.42
C PHE A 117 4.65 11.95 9.59
N ASN A 118 3.70 12.69 10.18
CA ASN A 118 3.98 13.60 11.29
C ASN A 118 4.45 12.87 12.54
N ALA A 119 3.89 11.69 12.84
CA ALA A 119 4.32 10.90 13.99
C ALA A 119 5.74 10.34 13.81
N LEU A 120 6.05 9.76 12.65
CA LEU A 120 7.39 9.28 12.34
C LEU A 120 8.41 10.43 12.29
N HIS A 121 8.06 11.53 11.61
CA HIS A 121 8.93 12.69 11.50
C HIS A 121 9.18 13.37 12.85
N GLY A 122 8.16 13.50 13.70
CA GLY A 122 8.26 14.13 15.01
C GLY A 122 9.05 13.33 16.04
N VAL A 123 9.19 12.01 15.85
CA VAL A 123 10.02 11.12 16.69
C VAL A 123 11.42 10.92 16.10
N ASN A 124 11.64 11.29 14.84
CA ASN A 124 12.92 11.09 14.18
C ASN A 124 13.99 12.07 14.66
N GLU A 125 14.88 11.58 15.52
CA GLU A 125 16.07 12.32 15.99
C GLU A 125 17.31 12.07 15.09
N TYR A 126 17.21 11.15 14.13
CA TYR A 126 18.33 10.60 13.34
C TYR A 126 18.48 11.23 11.95
N GLY A 127 17.56 12.12 11.57
CA GLY A 127 17.58 12.80 10.26
C GLY A 127 17.40 11.83 9.09
N ASP A 128 18.13 12.06 8.00
CA ASP A 128 17.95 11.36 6.71
C ASP A 128 18.59 9.97 6.62
N GLN A 129 19.27 9.52 7.69
CA GLN A 129 19.91 8.21 7.80
C GLN A 129 19.06 7.25 8.65
N THR A 130 17.77 7.16 8.32
CA THR A 130 16.80 6.39 9.11
C THR A 130 16.15 5.31 8.25
N THR A 131 15.93 4.14 8.84
CA THR A 131 15.07 3.09 8.29
C THR A 131 13.94 2.80 9.26
N TYR A 132 12.74 2.59 8.70
CA TYR A 132 11.53 2.20 9.43
C TYR A 132 11.12 0.81 8.99
N ALA A 133 11.21 -0.19 9.86
CA ALA A 133 10.59 -1.49 9.63
C ALA A 133 9.18 -1.48 10.23
N MET A 134 8.19 -1.77 9.40
CA MET A 134 6.78 -1.65 9.74
C MET A 134 6.12 -3.02 9.76
N ARG A 135 5.27 -3.25 10.78
CA ARG A 135 4.28 -4.31 10.81
C ARG A 135 2.94 -3.72 11.23
N GLY A 136 1.84 -4.24 10.71
CA GLY A 136 0.53 -3.75 11.09
C GLY A 136 -0.62 -4.45 10.40
N ASP A 137 -1.82 -3.94 10.67
CA ASP A 137 -3.05 -4.44 10.10
C ASP A 137 -4.09 -3.33 9.92
N ILE A 138 -4.90 -3.49 8.87
CA ILE A 138 -6.12 -2.72 8.65
C ILE A 138 -7.31 -3.64 8.90
N SER A 139 -8.18 -3.26 9.82
CA SER A 139 -9.42 -3.96 10.10
C SER A 139 -10.52 -3.46 9.16
N VAL A 140 -11.14 -4.37 8.42
CA VAL A 140 -12.26 -4.09 7.51
C VAL A 140 -13.43 -4.98 7.89
N GLU A 141 -14.59 -4.39 8.19
CA GLU A 141 -15.75 -5.13 8.69
C GLU A 141 -16.20 -6.22 7.71
N GLY A 142 -16.32 -7.46 8.20
CA GLY A 142 -16.74 -8.61 7.39
C GLY A 142 -15.65 -9.24 6.51
N PHE A 143 -14.40 -8.80 6.59
CA PHE A 143 -13.27 -9.35 5.82
C PHE A 143 -12.09 -9.73 6.72
N PRO A 144 -11.17 -10.59 6.24
CA PRO A 144 -9.89 -10.79 6.91
C PRO A 144 -9.10 -9.49 7.01
N GLU A 145 -8.32 -9.34 8.08
CA GLU A 145 -7.42 -8.19 8.25
C GLU A 145 -6.45 -8.06 7.07
N VAL A 146 -6.23 -6.83 6.63
CA VAL A 146 -5.19 -6.52 5.65
C VAL A 146 -3.86 -6.40 6.37
N LYS A 147 -2.96 -7.35 6.17
CA LYS A 147 -1.63 -7.37 6.77
C LYS A 147 -0.70 -6.41 6.05
N LEU A 148 0.00 -5.60 6.83
CA LEU A 148 0.97 -4.63 6.36
C LEU A 148 2.34 -5.04 6.91
N GLN A 149 3.33 -5.18 6.03
CA GLN A 149 4.69 -5.47 6.44
C GLN A 149 5.67 -4.99 5.38
N ASP A 150 6.51 -4.01 5.70
CA ASP A 150 7.54 -3.49 4.79
C ASP A 150 8.62 -2.73 5.56
N MET A 151 9.76 -2.50 4.92
CA MET A 151 10.81 -1.61 5.39
C MET A 151 10.87 -0.35 4.52
N PHE A 152 11.11 0.80 5.13
CA PHE A 152 11.20 2.08 4.42
C PHE A 152 12.53 2.74 4.73
N SER A 153 13.31 2.97 3.69
CA SER A 153 14.63 3.60 3.76
C SER A 153 14.78 4.54 2.57
N SER A 154 15.50 5.65 2.76
CA SER A 154 15.68 6.63 1.70
C SER A 154 16.66 6.12 0.64
N ALA A 155 16.17 5.85 -0.57
CA ALA A 155 17.02 5.60 -1.74
C ALA A 155 17.56 6.94 -2.25
N ASP A 156 18.90 7.08 -2.33
CA ASP A 156 19.66 8.20 -2.92
C ASP A 156 18.97 9.58 -2.96
N GLY A 157 18.41 10.01 -1.82
CA GLY A 157 17.95 11.39 -1.60
C GLY A 157 16.64 11.80 -2.27
N MET A 158 15.84 10.87 -2.79
CA MET A 158 14.60 11.22 -3.49
C MET A 158 13.44 11.56 -2.55
N GLN A 159 13.29 10.86 -1.42
CA GLN A 159 12.22 11.07 -0.45
C GLN A 159 12.66 10.65 0.97
N PRO A 160 12.18 11.33 2.04
CA PRO A 160 12.35 10.85 3.41
C PRO A 160 11.66 9.51 3.64
N ALA A 161 12.28 8.62 4.42
CA ALA A 161 11.75 7.27 4.69
C ALA A 161 10.37 7.31 5.37
N ALA A 162 10.13 8.27 6.27
CA ALA A 162 8.83 8.49 6.90
C ALA A 162 7.72 8.79 5.88
N MET A 163 8.06 9.50 4.79
CA MET A 163 7.10 9.84 3.75
C MET A 163 6.78 8.64 2.86
N LEU A 164 7.76 7.78 2.59
CA LEU A 164 7.54 6.51 1.89
C LEU A 164 6.61 5.58 2.69
N ALA A 165 6.84 5.46 4.01
CA ALA A 165 5.98 4.69 4.90
C ALA A 165 4.53 5.20 4.88
N ALA A 166 4.36 6.51 5.07
CA ALA A 166 3.06 7.18 5.02
C ALA A 166 2.34 6.96 3.68
N ALA A 167 3.04 7.13 2.55
CA ALA A 167 2.47 6.93 1.22
C ALA A 167 2.06 5.48 0.96
N SER A 168 2.82 4.51 1.47
CA SER A 168 2.46 3.08 1.36
C SER A 168 1.13 2.78 2.08
N ILE A 169 1.00 3.22 3.33
CA ILE A 169 -0.22 3.00 4.14
C ILE A 169 -1.42 3.73 3.52
N GLY A 170 -1.24 5.00 3.11
CA GLY A 170 -2.27 5.75 2.39
C GLY A 170 -2.69 5.07 1.09
N GLY A 171 -1.74 4.50 0.36
CA GLY A 171 -1.99 3.71 -0.85
C GLY A 171 -2.85 2.47 -0.58
N SER A 172 -2.58 1.73 0.51
CA SER A 172 -3.40 0.58 0.91
C SER A 172 -4.83 0.99 1.26
N PHE A 173 -5.00 2.07 2.03
CA PHE A 173 -6.32 2.66 2.32
C PHE A 173 -7.05 3.06 1.04
N GLY A 174 -6.35 3.75 0.13
CA GLY A 174 -6.91 4.17 -1.16
C GLY A 174 -7.40 2.98 -1.98
N ARG A 175 -6.63 1.90 -2.08
CA ARG A 175 -7.04 0.68 -2.80
C ARG A 175 -8.29 0.02 -2.21
N ILE A 176 -8.43 0.02 -0.88
CA ILE A 176 -9.63 -0.50 -0.20
C ILE A 176 -10.84 0.39 -0.54
N TYR A 177 -10.72 1.70 -0.36
CA TYR A 177 -11.80 2.67 -0.60
C TYR A 177 -12.20 2.85 -2.07
N ASP A 178 -11.28 2.63 -3.01
CA ASP A 178 -11.54 2.73 -4.46
C ASP A 178 -12.37 1.56 -5.02
N ASN A 179 -12.78 0.62 -4.15
CA ASN A 179 -13.63 -0.51 -4.53
C ASN A 179 -14.97 -0.04 -5.13
N PRO A 180 -15.32 -0.48 -6.35
CA PRO A 180 -16.54 -0.01 -7.01
C PRO A 180 -17.79 -0.84 -6.67
N TYR A 181 -17.65 -2.00 -6.03
CA TYR A 181 -18.72 -2.97 -5.82
C TYR A 181 -19.33 -2.89 -4.42
N SER A 182 -18.53 -2.51 -3.43
CA SER A 182 -18.97 -2.34 -2.04
C SER A 182 -18.28 -1.13 -1.43
N THR A 183 -19.02 -0.37 -0.61
CA THR A 183 -18.43 0.65 0.25
C THR A 183 -17.75 -0.05 1.43
N PRO A 184 -16.41 -0.04 1.54
CA PRO A 184 -15.73 -0.69 2.64
C PRO A 184 -15.99 0.08 3.94
N ASP A 185 -16.09 -0.66 5.04
CA ASP A 185 -16.11 -0.10 6.39
C ASP A 185 -14.82 -0.47 7.11
N ILE A 186 -13.92 0.50 7.23
CA ILE A 186 -12.64 0.32 7.93
C ILE A 186 -12.86 0.66 9.39
N THR A 187 -12.63 -0.32 10.26
CA THR A 187 -12.95 -0.23 11.70
C THR A 187 -11.72 -0.04 12.58
N GLY A 188 -10.51 -0.10 12.02
CA GLY A 188 -9.29 0.16 12.76
C GLY A 188 -8.00 0.05 11.96
N LEU A 189 -6.94 0.65 12.51
CA LEU A 189 -5.57 0.57 12.01
C LEU A 189 -4.59 0.39 13.17
N ASN A 190 -3.81 -0.67 13.13
CA ASN A 190 -2.71 -0.89 14.07
C ASN A 190 -1.39 -0.87 13.31
N LEU A 191 -0.45 -0.05 13.77
CA LEU A 191 0.86 0.10 13.17
C LEU A 191 1.95 0.02 14.25
N ASP A 192 2.95 -0.79 13.99
CA ASP A 192 4.14 -0.96 14.81
C ASP A 192 5.38 -0.69 13.93
N PHE A 193 6.21 0.25 14.37
CA PHE A 193 7.41 0.67 13.66
C PHE A 193 8.65 0.45 14.52
N GLU A 194 9.62 -0.27 13.99
CA GLU A 194 10.99 -0.32 14.50
C GLU A 194 11.87 0.67 13.71
N VAL A 195 12.50 1.61 14.41
CA VAL A 195 13.35 2.65 13.84
C VAL A 195 14.82 2.30 14.09
N SER A 196 15.61 2.31 13.01
CA SER A 196 17.06 2.18 13.10
C SER A 196 17.77 3.41 12.52
N ASN A 197 18.80 3.88 13.23
CA ASN A 197 19.68 4.99 12.81
C ASN A 197 20.73 4.55 11.77
N ASP A 198 20.29 3.80 10.77
CA ASP A 198 21.09 3.40 9.62
C ASP A 198 20.20 3.45 8.38
N ARG A 199 20.77 3.86 7.25
CA ARG A 199 20.10 3.74 5.95
C ARG A 199 20.29 2.32 5.43
N ARG A 200 19.31 1.46 5.68
CA ARG A 200 19.31 0.06 5.26
C ARG A 200 18.57 -0.10 3.93
N TRP A 201 19.29 0.13 2.86
CA TRP A 201 18.83 -0.04 1.49
C TRP A 201 19.93 -0.73 0.68
N ALA A 202 19.56 -1.63 -0.23
CA ALA A 202 20.50 -2.30 -1.12
C ALA A 202 19.98 -2.35 -2.55
N LYS A 203 20.87 -2.05 -3.49
CA LYS A 203 20.61 -2.25 -4.91
C LYS A 203 20.90 -3.70 -5.29
N LEU A 204 19.98 -4.32 -6.02
CA LEU A 204 20.28 -5.55 -6.74
C LEU A 204 21.19 -5.18 -7.92
N GLU A 205 22.49 -5.44 -7.78
CA GLU A 205 23.52 -5.02 -8.73
C GLU A 205 23.63 -5.98 -9.91
N SER A 206 23.71 -7.27 -9.62
CA SER A 206 23.76 -8.31 -10.65
C SER A 206 23.22 -9.64 -10.10
N ALA A 207 22.87 -10.53 -11.00
CA ALA A 207 22.54 -11.91 -10.68
C ALA A 207 23.13 -12.83 -11.76
N ARG A 208 23.49 -14.05 -11.38
CA ARG A 208 24.02 -15.06 -12.29
C ARG A 208 23.60 -16.45 -11.85
N THR A 209 23.41 -17.34 -12.81
CA THR A 209 23.25 -18.77 -12.56
C THR A 209 24.62 -19.43 -12.49
N ASP A 210 24.73 -20.52 -11.74
CA ASP A 210 25.90 -21.41 -11.73
C ASP A 210 26.05 -22.19 -13.04
N VAL A 211 24.95 -22.36 -13.79
CA VAL A 211 24.90 -23.04 -15.09
C VAL A 211 24.18 -22.22 -16.16
N ASN A 212 24.57 -22.40 -17.42
CA ASN A 212 23.86 -21.81 -18.57
C ASN A 212 22.79 -22.75 -19.16
N GLU A 213 22.87 -24.03 -18.83
CA GLU A 213 22.01 -25.10 -19.35
C GLU A 213 21.58 -26.02 -18.21
N ALA A 214 20.29 -26.36 -18.16
CA ALA A 214 19.72 -27.24 -17.14
C ALA A 214 18.75 -28.25 -17.76
N ARG A 215 18.44 -29.32 -17.04
CA ARG A 215 17.40 -30.29 -17.40
C ARG A 215 16.12 -30.00 -16.60
N PRO A 216 14.95 -30.43 -17.10
CA PRO A 216 13.73 -30.37 -16.32
C PRO A 216 13.88 -31.10 -14.98
N GLY A 217 13.55 -30.43 -13.88
CA GLY A 217 13.67 -30.96 -12.52
C GLY A 217 15.02 -30.73 -11.82
N ASP A 218 16.04 -30.23 -12.53
CA ASP A 218 17.34 -29.88 -11.93
C ASP A 218 17.17 -28.74 -10.92
N GLU A 219 18.01 -28.74 -9.88
CA GLU A 219 18.17 -27.63 -8.96
C GLU A 219 19.43 -26.85 -9.34
N ILE A 220 19.26 -25.56 -9.60
CA ILE A 220 20.34 -24.64 -9.95
C ILE A 220 20.48 -23.59 -8.86
N THR A 221 21.67 -23.00 -8.74
CA THR A 221 21.89 -21.91 -7.79
C THR A 221 21.94 -20.58 -8.52
N VAL A 222 21.10 -19.63 -8.09
CA VAL A 222 21.16 -18.24 -8.53
C VAL A 222 21.95 -17.45 -7.48
N GLU A 223 23.10 -16.94 -7.90
CA GLU A 223 23.90 -16.03 -7.09
C GLU A 223 23.46 -14.59 -7.36
N VAL A 224 23.07 -13.87 -6.30
CA VAL A 224 22.60 -12.49 -6.36
C VAL A 224 23.58 -11.58 -5.62
N LEU A 225 24.11 -10.58 -6.32
CA LEU A 225 24.98 -9.57 -5.75
C LEU A 225 24.15 -8.35 -5.35
N LEU A 226 24.07 -8.11 -4.06
CA LEU A 226 23.42 -6.95 -3.46
C LEU A 226 24.48 -5.92 -3.05
N ARG A 227 24.23 -4.66 -3.38
CA ARG A 227 25.09 -3.52 -3.04
C ARG A 227 24.36 -2.63 -2.02
N PRO A 228 24.61 -2.81 -0.72
CA PRO A 228 24.07 -1.92 0.31
C PRO A 228 24.50 -0.47 0.11
N TYR A 229 23.69 0.46 0.64
CA TYR A 229 24.05 1.86 0.75
C TYR A 229 25.24 2.01 1.72
N ARG A 230 26.44 2.07 1.15
CA ARG A 230 27.72 1.97 1.88
C ARG A 230 27.90 0.60 2.54
N GLY A 231 29.16 0.19 2.66
CA GLY A 231 29.51 -1.14 3.18
C GLY A 231 29.87 -2.13 2.08
N GLU A 232 30.09 -3.37 2.49
CA GLU A 232 30.52 -4.46 1.61
C GLU A 232 29.35 -5.04 0.82
N ALA A 233 29.67 -5.64 -0.34
CA ALA A 233 28.67 -6.35 -1.12
C ALA A 233 28.20 -7.58 -0.34
N VAL A 234 26.91 -7.87 -0.44
CA VAL A 234 26.31 -9.11 0.10
C VAL A 234 25.99 -10.01 -1.07
N ILE A 235 26.37 -11.28 -0.96
CA ILE A 235 26.07 -12.30 -1.97
C ILE A 235 25.08 -13.29 -1.37
N GLU A 236 23.94 -13.44 -2.01
CA GLU A 236 22.91 -14.40 -1.65
C GLU A 236 22.89 -15.54 -2.66
N HIS A 237 22.82 -16.78 -2.17
CA HIS A 237 22.69 -17.98 -3.00
C HIS A 237 21.27 -18.53 -2.85
N VAL A 238 20.49 -18.45 -3.92
CA VAL A 238 19.09 -18.89 -3.93
C VAL A 238 18.98 -20.16 -4.76
N PRO A 239 18.64 -21.31 -4.16
CA PRO A 239 18.37 -22.53 -4.92
C PRO A 239 17.04 -22.39 -5.66
N VAL A 240 17.03 -22.75 -6.94
CA VAL A 240 15.85 -22.68 -7.79
C VAL A 240 15.70 -24.01 -8.51
N ARG A 241 14.49 -24.58 -8.45
CA ARG A 241 14.18 -25.81 -9.16
C ARG A 241 13.59 -25.51 -10.52
N ILE A 242 14.18 -26.07 -11.57
CA ILE A 242 13.65 -26.00 -12.93
C ILE A 242 12.37 -26.84 -13.02
N PRO A 243 11.25 -26.29 -13.52
CA PRO A 243 10.02 -27.04 -13.65
C PRO A 243 10.20 -28.32 -14.48
N THR A 244 9.59 -29.42 -14.04
CA THR A 244 9.60 -30.68 -14.79
C THR A 244 8.81 -30.60 -16.10
N SER A 245 7.94 -29.59 -16.24
CA SER A 245 7.17 -29.28 -17.45
C SER A 245 7.99 -28.54 -18.51
N ALA A 246 9.22 -28.12 -18.21
CA ALA A 246 10.06 -27.37 -19.14
C ALA A 246 10.35 -28.17 -20.41
N SER A 247 10.09 -27.57 -21.58
CA SER A 247 10.30 -28.21 -22.87
C SER A 247 11.79 -28.26 -23.25
N LYS A 248 12.27 -29.42 -23.68
CA LYS A 248 13.62 -29.57 -24.21
C LYS A 248 13.86 -28.65 -25.40
N GLY A 249 14.98 -27.92 -25.40
CA GLY A 249 15.35 -26.95 -26.43
C GLY A 249 14.73 -25.56 -26.26
N SER A 250 13.89 -25.35 -25.24
CA SER A 250 13.38 -24.02 -24.92
C SER A 250 14.38 -23.20 -24.10
N THR A 251 14.15 -21.88 -24.05
CA THR A 251 14.87 -20.98 -23.14
C THR A 251 13.88 -20.46 -22.10
N LEU A 252 14.12 -20.76 -20.83
CA LEU A 252 13.36 -20.18 -19.72
C LEU A 252 13.99 -18.84 -19.32
N ARG A 253 13.16 -17.96 -18.76
CA ARG A 253 13.61 -16.69 -18.19
C ARG A 253 13.49 -16.76 -16.67
N ILE A 254 14.58 -16.52 -15.98
CA ILE A 254 14.60 -16.41 -14.51
C ILE A 254 14.60 -14.92 -14.18
N LEU A 255 13.52 -14.45 -13.57
CA LEU A 255 13.45 -13.12 -13.00
C LEU A 255 13.98 -13.14 -11.57
N VAL A 256 15.00 -12.33 -11.31
CA VAL A 256 15.51 -12.06 -9.96
C VAL A 256 15.14 -10.61 -9.66
N SER A 257 14.25 -10.36 -8.69
CA SER A 257 13.76 -9.01 -8.44
C SER A 257 13.38 -8.75 -6.99
N ASP A 258 13.17 -7.47 -6.67
CA ASP A 258 12.38 -7.05 -5.52
C ASP A 258 10.90 -7.45 -5.64
N GLY A 259 10.18 -7.37 -4.52
CA GLY A 259 8.77 -7.74 -4.42
C GLY A 259 7.84 -6.84 -5.23
N ASP A 260 8.10 -5.53 -5.28
CA ASP A 260 7.27 -4.55 -6.00
C ASP A 260 7.29 -4.78 -7.52
N MET A 261 8.46 -5.12 -8.07
CA MET A 261 8.60 -5.47 -9.49
C MET A 261 7.87 -6.77 -9.79
N LEU A 262 8.01 -7.78 -8.93
CA LEU A 262 7.32 -9.07 -9.09
C LEU A 262 5.79 -8.90 -9.05
N ASP A 263 5.27 -8.13 -8.08
CA ASP A 263 3.85 -7.81 -7.94
C ASP A 263 3.30 -7.05 -9.15
N ARG A 264 4.08 -6.15 -9.73
CA ARG A 264 3.68 -5.42 -10.95
C ARG A 264 3.64 -6.35 -12.17
N LEU A 265 4.62 -7.23 -12.30
CA LEU A 265 4.63 -8.21 -13.38
C LEU A 265 3.41 -9.14 -13.30
N ARG A 266 3.11 -9.67 -12.10
CA ARG A 266 1.95 -10.54 -11.84
C ARG A 266 0.63 -9.86 -12.11
N ARG A 267 0.51 -8.57 -11.77
CA ARG A 267 -0.73 -7.83 -12.05
C ARG A 267 -0.95 -7.57 -13.53
N GLY A 268 0.08 -7.55 -14.36
CA GLY A 268 -0.03 -7.41 -15.81
C GLY A 268 -0.98 -6.28 -16.28
N PRO A 269 -1.63 -6.44 -17.45
CA PRO A 269 -2.66 -5.51 -17.95
C PRO A 269 -3.91 -5.47 -17.05
N SER A 270 -4.14 -6.50 -16.24
CA SER A 270 -5.24 -6.60 -15.25
C SER A 270 -5.14 -5.56 -14.13
N ALA A 271 -4.06 -4.78 -14.03
CA ALA A 271 -4.00 -3.62 -13.14
C ALA A 271 -5.14 -2.59 -13.40
N ALA A 272 -5.73 -2.61 -14.60
CA ALA A 272 -6.89 -1.77 -14.94
C ALA A 272 -8.25 -2.36 -14.51
N GLN A 273 -8.30 -3.65 -14.18
CA GLN A 273 -9.53 -4.34 -13.80
C GLN A 273 -9.80 -4.11 -12.31
N LYS A 274 -11.00 -3.61 -11.99
CA LYS A 274 -11.39 -3.40 -10.60
C LYS A 274 -11.87 -4.73 -10.02
N LEU A 275 -11.27 -5.15 -8.92
CA LEU A 275 -11.65 -6.37 -8.20
C LEU A 275 -12.76 -6.08 -7.18
N ASP A 276 -13.50 -7.12 -6.77
CA ASP A 276 -14.36 -7.04 -5.59
C ASP A 276 -13.52 -6.84 -4.31
N LEU A 277 -14.17 -6.45 -3.20
CA LEU A 277 -13.43 -6.08 -2.00
C LEU A 277 -12.67 -7.26 -1.39
N ALA A 278 -13.26 -8.46 -1.42
CA ALA A 278 -12.61 -9.69 -0.95
C ALA A 278 -11.32 -9.96 -1.74
N SER A 279 -11.37 -9.88 -3.08
CA SER A 279 -10.21 -10.12 -3.93
C SER A 279 -9.17 -9.01 -3.81
N THR A 280 -9.59 -7.74 -3.65
CA THR A 280 -8.66 -6.63 -3.37
C THR A 280 -7.88 -6.88 -2.07
N ILE A 281 -8.57 -7.26 -0.99
CA ILE A 281 -7.92 -7.62 0.29
C ILE A 281 -7.03 -8.85 0.12
N GLY A 282 -7.48 -9.85 -0.63
CA GLY A 282 -6.69 -11.03 -0.96
C GLY A 282 -5.39 -10.71 -1.68
N VAL A 283 -5.42 -9.79 -2.65
CA VAL A 283 -4.23 -9.30 -3.37
C VAL A 283 -3.31 -8.51 -2.44
N LEU A 284 -3.85 -7.61 -1.61
CA LEU A 284 -3.07 -6.86 -0.62
C LEU A 284 -2.31 -7.80 0.34
N ASN A 285 -2.98 -8.85 0.82
CA ASN A 285 -2.38 -9.84 1.73
C ASN A 285 -1.37 -10.79 1.08
N LYS A 286 -1.37 -10.88 -0.26
CA LYS A 286 -0.42 -11.69 -1.04
C LYS A 286 0.76 -10.86 -1.57
N GLN A 287 0.81 -9.57 -1.28
CA GLN A 287 1.92 -8.72 -1.72
C GLN A 287 3.23 -9.17 -1.09
N HIS A 288 4.31 -9.05 -1.86
CA HIS A 288 5.63 -9.42 -1.42
C HIS A 288 6.25 -8.32 -0.57
N VAL A 289 6.84 -8.71 0.57
CA VAL A 289 7.59 -7.79 1.44
C VAL A 289 8.85 -7.31 0.74
N ASN A 290 9.22 -6.06 0.97
CA ASN A 290 10.32 -5.42 0.23
C ASN A 290 11.75 -5.66 0.76
N ASN A 291 11.91 -6.51 1.79
CA ASN A 291 13.20 -6.85 2.39
C ASN A 291 13.69 -8.25 2.00
N ARG A 292 13.32 -8.72 0.80
CA ARG A 292 13.72 -10.00 0.23
C ARG A 292 14.00 -9.86 -1.25
N VAL A 293 14.91 -10.68 -1.75
CA VAL A 293 15.04 -10.98 -3.18
C VAL A 293 14.17 -12.18 -3.51
N TYR A 294 13.40 -12.05 -4.59
CA TYR A 294 12.57 -13.09 -5.17
C TYR A 294 13.17 -13.59 -6.48
N VAL A 295 13.20 -14.91 -6.64
CA VAL A 295 13.62 -15.58 -7.87
C VAL A 295 12.45 -16.36 -8.43
N SER A 296 11.96 -15.92 -9.58
CA SER A 296 10.80 -16.48 -10.27
C SER A 296 11.20 -17.05 -11.62
N VAL A 297 10.84 -18.32 -11.86
CA VAL A 297 11.01 -18.95 -13.19
C VAL A 297 9.77 -18.62 -14.03
N LEU A 298 9.98 -17.83 -15.07
CA LEU A 298 8.96 -17.42 -16.01
C LEU A 298 8.92 -18.40 -17.19
N ASN A 299 7.72 -18.88 -17.48
CA ASN A 299 7.45 -19.69 -18.67
C ASN A 299 6.77 -18.82 -19.74
N GLU A 300 6.97 -19.16 -21.01
CA GLU A 300 6.37 -18.44 -22.15
C GLU A 300 4.89 -18.81 -22.38
N ASP A 301 4.40 -19.83 -21.68
CA ASP A 301 3.00 -20.23 -21.75
C ASP A 301 2.11 -19.22 -21.01
N PRO A 302 1.10 -18.64 -21.68
CA PRO A 302 0.21 -17.69 -21.05
C PRO A 302 -0.65 -18.33 -19.95
N GLU A 303 -0.80 -17.61 -18.84
CA GLU A 303 -1.62 -18.00 -17.69
C GLU A 303 -2.92 -17.19 -17.67
N ALA A 304 -4.05 -17.84 -17.42
CA ALA A 304 -5.31 -17.14 -17.19
C ALA A 304 -5.49 -16.91 -15.69
N MET A 305 -5.93 -15.71 -15.31
CA MET A 305 -6.35 -15.35 -13.97
C MET A 305 -7.83 -14.98 -13.97
N VAL A 306 -8.56 -15.44 -12.96
CA VAL A 306 -9.95 -15.00 -12.68
C VAL A 306 -9.94 -14.38 -11.28
N ALA A 307 -10.30 -13.09 -11.21
CA ALA A 307 -10.17 -12.28 -9.99
C ALA A 307 -8.74 -12.31 -9.38
N ASP A 308 -8.54 -13.01 -8.26
CA ASP A 308 -7.25 -13.14 -7.55
C ASP A 308 -6.62 -14.55 -7.63
N LYS A 309 -7.16 -15.43 -8.49
CA LYS A 309 -6.76 -16.84 -8.60
C LYS A 309 -6.21 -17.16 -9.97
N VAL A 310 -5.07 -17.88 -9.97
CA VAL A 310 -4.46 -18.44 -11.18
C VAL A 310 -5.26 -19.68 -11.60
N MET A 311 -5.64 -19.73 -12.88
CA MET A 311 -6.32 -20.88 -13.47
C MET A 311 -5.31 -21.91 -13.96
N PRO A 312 -5.65 -23.22 -13.98
CA PRO A 312 -4.80 -24.24 -14.58
C PRO A 312 -4.52 -23.92 -16.05
N ALA A 313 -3.31 -24.25 -16.54
CA ALA A 313 -2.87 -23.98 -17.90
C ALA A 313 -3.94 -24.34 -18.95
N LEU A 314 -4.59 -23.33 -19.52
CA LEU A 314 -5.60 -23.51 -20.56
C LEU A 314 -4.91 -23.67 -21.92
N PRO A 315 -5.44 -24.49 -22.84
CA PRO A 315 -4.94 -24.50 -24.21
C PRO A 315 -5.13 -23.13 -24.89
N LEU A 316 -4.18 -22.69 -25.71
CA LEU A 316 -4.25 -21.42 -26.45
C LEU A 316 -5.55 -21.25 -27.25
N SER A 317 -6.10 -22.35 -27.79
CA SER A 317 -7.38 -22.36 -28.50
C SER A 317 -8.57 -22.03 -27.59
N VAL A 318 -8.56 -22.49 -26.34
CA VAL A 318 -9.58 -22.15 -25.33
C VAL A 318 -9.41 -20.71 -24.88
N MET A 319 -8.17 -20.26 -24.65
CA MET A 319 -7.86 -18.87 -24.32
C MET A 319 -8.34 -17.90 -25.40
N ASN A 320 -8.09 -18.17 -26.69
CA ASN A 320 -8.52 -17.30 -27.79
C ASN A 320 -10.05 -17.23 -27.94
N VAL A 321 -10.76 -18.32 -27.64
CA VAL A 321 -12.24 -18.33 -27.65
C VAL A 321 -12.78 -17.61 -26.41
N MET A 322 -12.14 -17.78 -25.25
CA MET A 322 -12.55 -17.13 -24.01
C MET A 322 -12.20 -15.63 -23.96
N ASP A 323 -11.11 -15.18 -24.58
CA ASP A 323 -10.79 -13.75 -24.78
C ASP A 323 -11.87 -13.05 -25.62
N GLY A 324 -12.51 -13.80 -26.53
CA GLY A 324 -13.69 -13.37 -27.29
C GLY A 324 -15.02 -13.41 -26.51
N MET A 325 -15.09 -14.12 -25.37
CA MET A 325 -16.29 -14.25 -24.52
C MET A 325 -16.18 -13.36 -23.27
N ARG A 326 -16.08 -12.04 -23.46
CA ARG A 326 -16.17 -11.06 -22.35
C ARG A 326 -17.59 -11.02 -21.76
N GLY A 327 -17.92 -11.98 -20.91
CA GLY A 327 -19.08 -11.99 -20.01
C GLY A 327 -18.69 -11.53 -18.59
N PRO A 328 -19.65 -11.36 -17.67
CA PRO A 328 -19.46 -10.67 -16.38
C PRO A 328 -18.60 -11.40 -15.34
N GLU A 329 -17.97 -12.53 -15.68
CA GLU A 329 -16.91 -13.13 -14.86
C GLU A 329 -15.55 -12.88 -15.52
N ASP A 330 -14.77 -12.09 -14.80
CA ASP A 330 -13.65 -11.29 -15.24
C ASP A 330 -12.34 -12.10 -15.28
N MET A 331 -11.99 -12.61 -16.48
CA MET A 331 -10.78 -13.38 -16.74
C MET A 331 -9.74 -12.56 -17.54
N THR A 332 -8.49 -12.53 -17.08
CA THR A 332 -7.36 -11.87 -17.76
C THR A 332 -6.26 -12.87 -18.09
N ILE A 333 -5.63 -12.73 -19.26
CA ILE A 333 -4.51 -13.57 -19.70
C ILE A 333 -3.20 -12.81 -19.46
N LEU A 334 -2.29 -13.40 -18.66
CA LEU A 334 -0.92 -12.97 -18.51
C LEU A 334 -0.05 -13.61 -19.60
N GLY A 335 0.78 -12.81 -20.27
CA GLY A 335 1.69 -13.31 -21.31
C GLY A 335 2.88 -14.12 -20.80
N GLN A 336 3.09 -14.18 -19.48
CA GLN A 336 4.12 -14.98 -18.82
C GLN A 336 3.57 -15.52 -17.48
N SER A 337 3.85 -16.78 -17.20
CA SER A 337 3.47 -17.48 -15.98
C SER A 337 4.67 -17.68 -15.05
N SER A 338 4.50 -17.47 -13.74
CA SER A 338 5.54 -17.81 -12.76
C SER A 338 5.28 -19.24 -12.26
N VAL A 339 6.10 -20.19 -12.71
CA VAL A 339 5.89 -21.62 -12.42
C VAL A 339 6.51 -22.01 -11.07
N SER A 340 7.53 -21.29 -10.64
CA SER A 340 8.19 -21.49 -9.35
C SER A 340 8.72 -20.15 -8.85
N GLU A 341 8.49 -19.88 -7.57
CA GLU A 341 9.02 -18.72 -6.86
C GLU A 341 9.81 -19.21 -5.65
N THR A 342 10.97 -18.63 -5.43
CA THR A 342 11.77 -18.83 -4.22
C THR A 342 12.26 -17.48 -3.73
N ALA A 343 12.22 -17.27 -2.42
CA ALA A 343 12.69 -16.05 -1.80
C ALA A 343 13.90 -16.35 -0.92
N THR A 344 14.76 -15.34 -0.80
CA THR A 344 15.78 -15.29 0.26
C THR A 344 15.14 -15.28 1.65
N ALA A 345 15.94 -15.58 2.68
CA ALA A 345 15.56 -15.24 4.05
C ALA A 345 15.35 -13.71 4.17
N PRO A 346 14.59 -13.22 5.18
CA PRO A 346 14.48 -11.79 5.43
C PRO A 346 15.86 -11.14 5.53
N LEU A 347 16.07 -10.09 4.74
CA LEU A 347 17.28 -9.28 4.74
C LEU A 347 17.08 -8.07 5.66
N ASP A 348 18.18 -7.51 6.15
CA ASP A 348 18.16 -6.32 7.02
C ASP A 348 17.97 -5.01 6.25
N PHE A 349 17.85 -5.05 4.92
CA PHE A 349 17.74 -3.87 4.05
C PHE A 349 16.58 -3.98 3.07
N VAL A 350 16.03 -2.82 2.70
CA VAL A 350 15.11 -2.69 1.57
C VAL A 350 15.85 -3.04 0.29
N VAL A 351 15.32 -3.97 -0.50
CA VAL A 351 15.91 -4.37 -1.78
C VAL A 351 15.24 -3.61 -2.91
N SER A 352 16.04 -3.14 -3.88
CA SER A 352 15.50 -2.57 -5.11
C SER A 352 16.31 -2.99 -6.33
N GLY A 353 15.60 -3.43 -7.36
CA GLY A 353 16.16 -3.78 -8.66
C GLY A 353 15.61 -5.10 -9.20
N ALA A 354 15.94 -5.36 -10.45
CA ALA A 354 15.59 -6.59 -11.12
C ALA A 354 16.64 -6.97 -12.17
N GLN A 355 16.83 -8.27 -12.36
CA GLN A 355 17.66 -8.89 -13.38
C GLN A 355 16.89 -10.04 -14.03
N LEU A 356 17.09 -10.22 -15.32
CA LEU A 356 16.46 -11.30 -16.08
C LEU A 356 17.54 -12.16 -16.70
N LEU A 357 17.56 -13.44 -16.33
CA LEU A 357 18.60 -14.39 -16.71
C LEU A 357 17.99 -15.43 -17.67
N PRO A 358 18.58 -15.66 -18.85
CA PRO A 358 18.17 -16.76 -19.72
C PRO A 358 18.80 -18.08 -19.25
N ILE A 359 18.06 -19.18 -19.33
CA ILE A 359 18.60 -20.53 -19.15
C ILE A 359 18.06 -21.47 -20.23
N THR A 360 18.95 -22.23 -20.87
CA THR A 360 18.58 -23.16 -21.93
C THR A 360 18.25 -24.55 -21.37
N ILE A 361 17.16 -25.15 -21.82
CA ILE A 361 16.70 -26.47 -21.35
C ILE A 361 17.19 -27.57 -22.29
N LYS A 362 17.87 -28.58 -21.72
CA LYS A 362 18.55 -29.66 -22.47
C LYS A 362 17.76 -30.93 -22.70
#